data_AF-A0A0K1PQW8-F1
#
_entry.id   AF-A0A0K1PQW8-F1
#
_cell.length_a   1.000
_cell.length_b   1.000
_cell.length_c   1.000
_cell.angle_alpha   90.00
_cell.angle_beta   90.00
_cell.angle_gamma   90.00
#
_symmetry.space_group_name_H-M   'P 1'
#
loop_
_entity.id
_entity.type
_entity.pdbx_description
1 polymer ?
#
loop_
_entity_poly.entity_id
_entity_poly.type
_entity_poly.pdbx_seq_one_letter_code
_entity_poly.pdbx_strand_id
1 'polypeptide(L)'
;MAEPPKSNGKMNGVQHVNGVAKGDGEAHEHDHDDDLDAPEEGVIEAVNEPLPPPPPTIAELCAAAIRFVASKYKVSLDGAPDTLSLLDQYVRDARTAVQERPESIDLVAPAIGAYLGEVMRQEFGGEWFAEGSYESYRLYFTNVYLAFNPIGMAREALSMQEEEGWNAHLTLEPGARELIAERLEAMPEVDEEEYYLPTTRFDVITGVVLTLRALAEQGGVGDIRFTKEDYD
;
A
#
# COMPACT_ATOMS: atom_id res chain seq x y z
N MET A 1 -26.73 30.87 28.21
CA MET A 1 -27.27 30.50 29.54
C MET A 1 -28.76 30.76 29.57
N ALA A 2 -29.58 29.69 29.60
CA ALA A 2 -30.87 29.56 30.27
C ALA A 2 -31.64 28.35 29.68
N GLU A 3 -31.69 27.25 30.44
CA GLU A 3 -32.55 26.07 30.24
C GLU A 3 -34.04 26.38 30.51
N PRO A 4 -34.93 25.47 30.12
CA PRO A 4 -36.17 25.21 30.87
C PRO A 4 -36.34 23.69 31.17
N PRO A 5 -37.35 23.25 31.94
CA PRO A 5 -37.29 23.14 33.40
C PRO A 5 -37.47 21.70 33.92
N LYS A 6 -37.13 21.54 35.21
CA LYS A 6 -37.27 20.33 36.03
C LYS A 6 -38.73 19.99 36.35
N SER A 7 -39.04 18.71 36.51
CA SER A 7 -40.08 18.28 37.47
C SER A 7 -39.69 16.98 38.18
N ASN A 8 -39.73 17.12 39.51
CA ASN A 8 -39.55 16.16 40.60
C ASN A 8 -40.35 14.87 40.50
N GLY A 9 -39.90 13.83 41.23
CA GLY A 9 -40.83 12.77 41.64
C GLY A 9 -40.31 11.60 42.47
N LYS A 10 -39.79 11.87 43.67
CA LYS A 10 -39.88 11.03 44.89
C LYS A 10 -38.91 9.86 45.11
N MET A 11 -38.09 10.13 46.14
CA MET A 11 -37.53 9.29 47.19
C MET A 11 -38.42 8.13 47.69
N ASN A 12 -37.77 7.02 48.02
CA ASN A 12 -37.69 6.38 49.35
C ASN A 12 -36.71 5.19 49.19
N GLY A 13 -35.68 4.93 50.00
CA GLY A 13 -35.50 5.25 51.40
C GLY A 13 -35.44 3.95 52.20
N VAL A 14 -34.24 3.67 52.74
CA VAL A 14 -34.00 3.08 54.08
C VAL A 14 -33.73 1.56 54.22
N GLN A 15 -32.43 1.30 54.45
CA GLN A 15 -31.74 0.54 55.52
C GLN A 15 -31.87 -1.00 55.68
N HIS A 16 -30.68 -1.62 55.54
CA HIS A 16 -29.99 -2.54 56.45
C HIS A 16 -30.78 -3.55 57.29
N VAL A 17 -30.43 -4.83 57.11
CA VAL A 17 -30.20 -5.77 58.23
C VAL A 17 -29.09 -6.77 57.87
N ASN A 18 -28.17 -6.96 58.82
CA ASN A 18 -27.13 -7.99 58.85
C ASN A 18 -27.74 -9.38 59.09
N GLY A 19 -27.16 -10.43 58.49
CA GLY A 19 -27.42 -11.82 58.84
C GLY A 19 -26.24 -12.71 58.44
N VAL A 20 -25.54 -13.23 59.44
CA VAL A 20 -24.43 -14.20 59.30
C VAL A 20 -25.01 -15.60 59.11
N ALA A 21 -24.55 -16.35 58.12
CA ALA A 21 -24.64 -17.81 58.10
C ALA A 21 -23.45 -18.41 57.34
N LYS A 22 -22.69 -19.27 58.04
CA LYS A 22 -21.69 -20.18 57.49
C LYS A 22 -22.36 -21.21 56.57
N GLY A 23 -21.69 -21.55 55.47
CA GLY A 23 -21.97 -22.73 54.67
C GLY A 23 -20.76 -23.04 53.80
N ASP A 24 -20.06 -24.12 54.12
CA ASP A 24 -18.98 -24.70 53.32
C ASP A 24 -19.53 -25.17 51.96
N GLY A 25 -18.78 -24.98 50.88
CA GLY A 25 -19.17 -25.45 49.56
C GLY A 25 -18.24 -25.01 48.43
N GLU A 26 -17.24 -25.86 48.17
CA GLU A 26 -16.77 -26.28 46.84
C GLU A 26 -16.36 -25.25 45.76
N ALA A 27 -15.07 -25.35 45.44
CA ALA A 27 -14.35 -25.00 44.21
C ALA A 27 -15.16 -24.48 43.00
N HIS A 28 -14.81 -23.29 42.56
CA HIS A 28 -14.69 -23.00 41.13
C HIS A 28 -13.60 -21.94 40.93
N GLU A 29 -12.42 -22.38 40.51
CA GLU A 29 -11.43 -21.53 39.88
C GLU A 29 -12.05 -21.02 38.57
N HIS A 30 -12.27 -19.71 38.50
CA HIS A 30 -12.56 -19.00 37.27
C HIS A 30 -11.20 -18.58 36.70
N ASP A 31 -10.60 -19.46 35.90
CA ASP A 31 -9.55 -19.04 34.97
C ASP A 31 -10.23 -18.16 33.92
N HIS A 32 -9.99 -16.85 34.05
CA HIS A 32 -10.32 -15.87 33.05
C HIS A 32 -9.07 -15.70 32.18
N ASP A 33 -8.86 -16.68 31.30
CA ASP A 33 -7.98 -16.51 30.15
C ASP A 33 -8.73 -15.61 29.15
N ASP A 34 -8.71 -14.30 29.44
CA ASP A 34 -8.93 -13.25 28.44
C ASP A 34 -7.64 -13.17 27.63
N ASP A 35 -7.40 -14.18 26.80
CA ASP A 35 -6.51 -14.06 25.65
C ASP A 35 -7.19 -13.12 24.68
N LEU A 36 -6.91 -11.82 24.86
CA LEU A 36 -7.16 -10.79 23.88
C LEU A 36 -6.36 -11.17 22.62
N ASP A 37 -7.04 -11.82 21.67
CA ASP A 37 -6.56 -11.98 20.31
C ASP A 37 -6.08 -10.60 19.82
N ALA A 38 -4.76 -10.45 19.75
CA ALA A 38 -4.16 -9.36 19.02
C ALA A 38 -4.66 -9.45 17.57
N PRO A 39 -5.03 -8.33 16.92
CA PRO A 39 -5.46 -8.38 15.54
C PRO A 39 -4.35 -9.02 14.72
N GLU A 40 -4.65 -10.16 14.08
CA GLU A 40 -3.72 -10.82 13.16
C GLU A 40 -3.25 -9.76 12.15
N GLU A 41 -1.94 -9.51 12.12
CA GLU A 41 -1.31 -8.71 11.08
C GLU A 41 -1.80 -9.27 9.74
N GLY A 42 -2.50 -8.44 8.96
CA GLY A 42 -3.21 -8.87 7.76
C GLY A 42 -2.32 -9.70 6.85
N VAL A 43 -2.44 -11.02 6.96
CA VAL A 43 -1.71 -11.96 6.12
C VAL A 43 -2.34 -11.82 4.75
N ILE A 44 -1.53 -11.35 3.80
CA ILE A 44 -1.92 -11.32 2.40
C ILE A 44 -2.06 -12.79 1.98
N GLU A 45 -3.28 -13.33 1.95
CA GLU A 45 -3.50 -14.63 1.31
C GLU A 45 -3.21 -14.44 -0.19
N ALA A 46 -2.00 -14.84 -0.58
CA ALA A 46 -1.53 -14.78 -1.95
C ALA A 46 -2.48 -15.61 -2.81
N VAL A 47 -3.17 -14.94 -3.73
CA VAL A 47 -3.94 -15.59 -4.80
C VAL A 47 -2.90 -16.31 -5.67
N ASN A 48 -2.71 -17.61 -5.41
CA ASN A 48 -1.60 -18.44 -5.87
C ASN A 48 -1.62 -18.82 -7.36
N GLU A 49 -2.32 -18.09 -8.22
CA GLU A 49 -2.24 -18.34 -9.66
C GLU A 49 -1.02 -17.62 -10.25
N PRO A 50 -0.05 -18.35 -10.85
CA PRO A 50 1.12 -17.71 -11.44
C PRO A 50 0.71 -16.70 -12.50
N LEU A 51 1.11 -15.45 -12.32
CA LEU A 51 0.82 -14.40 -13.29
C LEU A 51 1.47 -14.72 -14.65
N PRO A 52 0.83 -14.32 -15.77
CA PRO A 52 1.47 -14.41 -17.07
C PRO A 52 2.77 -13.57 -17.10
N PRO A 53 3.70 -13.88 -18.01
CA PRO A 53 4.90 -13.08 -18.18
C PRO A 53 4.52 -11.63 -18.57
N PRO A 54 5.29 -10.62 -18.13
CA PRO A 54 5.01 -9.24 -18.50
C PRO A 54 5.26 -9.00 -19.99
N PRO A 55 4.74 -7.89 -20.56
CA PRO A 55 5.05 -7.50 -21.94
C PRO A 55 6.56 -7.46 -22.20
N PRO A 56 7.05 -7.86 -23.39
CA PRO A 56 8.48 -7.95 -23.67
C PRO A 56 9.25 -6.64 -23.39
N THR A 57 8.64 -5.49 -23.71
CA THR A 57 9.25 -4.18 -23.41
C THR A 57 9.46 -3.95 -21.91
N ILE A 58 8.55 -4.42 -21.06
CA ILE A 58 8.69 -4.30 -19.61
C ILE A 58 9.78 -5.25 -19.13
N ALA A 59 9.80 -6.49 -19.60
CA ALA A 59 10.84 -7.46 -19.27
C ALA A 59 12.25 -6.94 -19.63
N GLU A 60 12.42 -6.30 -20.79
CA GLU A 60 13.67 -5.69 -21.22
C GLU A 60 14.11 -4.53 -20.30
N LEU A 61 13.17 -3.69 -19.87
CA LEU A 61 13.41 -2.59 -18.94
C LEU A 61 13.76 -3.09 -17.54
N CYS A 62 13.07 -4.10 -17.01
CA CYS A 62 13.43 -4.76 -15.75
C CYS A 62 14.86 -5.33 -15.83
N ALA A 63 15.19 -6.00 -16.93
CA ALA A 63 16.54 -6.52 -17.15
C ALA A 63 17.59 -5.40 -17.23
N ALA A 64 17.23 -4.21 -17.73
CA ALA A 64 18.10 -3.04 -17.71
C ALA A 64 18.36 -2.53 -16.29
N ALA A 65 17.32 -2.41 -15.45
CA ALA A 65 17.49 -2.03 -14.04
C ALA A 65 18.39 -3.01 -13.28
N ILE A 66 18.16 -4.32 -13.46
CA ILE A 66 19.02 -5.38 -12.90
C ILE A 66 20.47 -5.17 -13.32
N ARG A 67 20.74 -4.93 -14.61
CA ARG A 67 22.10 -4.67 -15.12
C ARG A 67 22.70 -3.40 -14.55
N PHE A 68 21.93 -2.33 -14.40
CA PHE A 68 22.41 -1.06 -13.86
C PHE A 68 22.86 -1.20 -12.40
N VAL A 69 22.03 -1.81 -11.56
CA VAL A 69 22.32 -2.08 -10.15
C VAL A 69 23.50 -3.05 -10.02
N ALA A 70 23.49 -4.16 -10.75
CA ALA A 70 24.57 -5.16 -10.72
C ALA A 70 25.91 -4.59 -11.19
N SER A 71 25.90 -3.73 -12.22
CA SER A 71 27.12 -3.07 -12.70
C SER A 71 27.74 -2.17 -11.63
N LYS A 72 26.90 -1.50 -10.83
CA LYS A 72 27.34 -0.53 -9.84
C LYS A 72 27.71 -1.17 -8.49
N TYR A 73 26.84 -1.98 -7.92
CA TYR A 73 27.00 -2.51 -6.56
C TYR A 73 27.49 -3.97 -6.52
N LYS A 74 27.62 -4.63 -7.68
CA LYS A 74 28.03 -6.04 -7.80
C LYS A 74 27.08 -7.04 -7.11
N VAL A 75 25.84 -6.61 -6.86
CA VAL A 75 24.72 -7.41 -6.34
C VAL A 75 23.57 -7.30 -7.33
N SER A 76 22.82 -8.39 -7.54
CA SER A 76 21.67 -8.41 -8.44
C SER A 76 20.39 -8.12 -7.68
N LEU A 77 19.49 -7.39 -8.34
CA LEU A 77 18.07 -7.39 -8.02
C LEU A 77 17.47 -8.74 -8.43
N ASP A 78 16.47 -9.22 -7.70
CA ASP A 78 15.86 -10.56 -7.86
C ASP A 78 14.35 -10.54 -8.10
N GLY A 79 13.72 -9.36 -8.10
CA GLY A 79 12.28 -9.20 -8.26
C GLY A 79 11.49 -9.30 -6.96
N ALA A 80 12.14 -9.52 -5.81
CA ALA A 80 11.49 -9.50 -4.50
C ALA A 80 11.47 -8.08 -3.89
N PRO A 81 10.47 -7.75 -3.06
CA PRO A 81 10.41 -6.47 -2.34
C PRO A 81 11.69 -6.16 -1.53
N ASP A 82 12.32 -7.16 -0.93
CA ASP A 82 13.54 -7.01 -0.12
C ASP A 82 14.70 -6.32 -0.87
N THR A 83 14.77 -6.49 -2.20
CA THR A 83 15.82 -5.86 -3.02
C THR A 83 15.51 -4.43 -3.43
N LEU A 84 14.33 -3.88 -3.08
CA LEU A 84 14.00 -2.47 -3.32
C LEU A 84 14.93 -1.51 -2.59
N SER A 85 15.47 -1.88 -1.42
CA SER A 85 16.49 -1.09 -0.72
C SER A 85 17.76 -0.82 -1.56
N LEU A 86 18.15 -1.78 -2.42
CA LEU A 86 19.25 -1.60 -3.38
C LEU A 86 18.85 -0.66 -4.52
N LEU A 87 17.58 -0.70 -4.94
CA LEU A 87 17.03 0.20 -5.94
C LEU A 87 16.93 1.62 -5.40
N ASP A 88 16.58 1.82 -4.13
CA ASP A 88 16.58 3.13 -3.47
C ASP A 88 17.98 3.76 -3.50
N GLN A 89 19.00 2.99 -3.11
CA GLN A 89 20.38 3.46 -3.18
C GLN A 89 20.77 3.81 -4.63
N TYR A 90 20.32 3.01 -5.60
CA TYR A 90 20.55 3.30 -7.01
C TYR A 90 19.87 4.61 -7.45
N VAL A 91 18.62 4.84 -7.07
CA VAL A 91 17.88 6.08 -7.34
C VAL A 91 18.62 7.30 -6.79
N ARG A 92 19.09 7.24 -5.54
CA ARG A 92 19.85 8.35 -4.93
C ARG A 92 21.09 8.72 -5.73
N ASP A 93 21.85 7.72 -6.17
CA ASP A 93 23.03 8.00 -6.97
C ASP A 93 22.67 8.42 -8.41
N ALA A 94 21.63 7.82 -8.99
CA ALA A 94 21.16 8.13 -10.33
C ALA A 94 20.62 9.55 -10.42
N ARG A 95 19.98 10.06 -9.35
CA ARG A 95 19.55 11.45 -9.21
C ARG A 95 20.72 12.42 -9.44
N THR A 96 21.87 12.17 -8.82
CA THR A 96 23.08 12.97 -9.03
C THR A 96 23.51 12.94 -10.50
N ALA A 97 23.50 11.75 -11.12
CA ALA A 97 23.89 11.60 -12.52
C ALA A 97 22.90 12.26 -13.51
N VAL A 98 21.60 12.26 -13.19
CA VAL A 98 20.55 12.94 -13.96
C VAL A 98 20.70 14.45 -13.83
N GLN A 99 21.03 14.98 -12.65
CA GLN A 99 21.32 16.42 -12.50
C GLN A 99 22.51 16.86 -13.36
N GLU A 100 23.55 16.03 -13.48
CA GLU A 100 24.69 16.30 -14.34
C GLU A 100 24.38 16.12 -15.84
N ARG A 101 23.47 15.20 -16.18
CA ARG A 101 23.05 14.84 -17.55
C ARG A 101 21.55 14.61 -17.61
N PRO A 102 20.73 15.68 -17.73
CA PRO A 102 19.28 15.59 -17.64
C PRO A 102 18.65 14.62 -18.62
N GLU A 103 19.22 14.47 -19.82
CA GLU A 103 18.76 13.53 -20.85
C GLU A 103 18.84 12.06 -20.42
N SER A 104 19.63 11.73 -19.40
CA SER A 104 19.73 10.35 -18.89
C SER A 104 18.46 9.87 -18.17
N ILE A 105 17.57 10.78 -17.76
CA ILE A 105 16.30 10.42 -17.12
C ILE A 105 15.44 9.53 -18.03
N ASP A 106 15.47 9.77 -19.34
CA ASP A 106 14.68 9.03 -20.32
C ASP A 106 15.20 7.59 -20.55
N LEU A 107 16.40 7.29 -20.06
CA LEU A 107 16.96 5.94 -20.05
C LEU A 107 16.76 5.25 -18.69
N VAL A 108 17.00 6.00 -17.61
CA VAL A 108 17.08 5.42 -16.26
C VAL A 108 15.68 5.25 -15.64
N ALA A 109 14.79 6.23 -15.81
CA ALA A 109 13.46 6.17 -15.21
C ALA A 109 12.61 5.00 -15.72
N PRO A 110 12.55 4.70 -17.04
CA PRO A 110 11.80 3.55 -17.54
C PRO A 110 12.29 2.22 -16.98
N ALA A 111 13.62 2.06 -16.81
CA ALA A 111 14.19 0.85 -16.23
C ALA A 111 13.79 0.70 -14.75
N ILE A 112 14.00 1.75 -13.94
CA ILE A 112 13.67 1.74 -12.51
C ILE A 112 12.17 1.50 -12.31
N GLY A 113 11.33 2.25 -13.02
CA GLY A 113 9.88 2.16 -12.91
C GLY A 113 9.32 0.82 -13.37
N ALA A 114 9.81 0.26 -14.48
CA ALA A 114 9.40 -1.08 -14.91
C ALA A 114 9.76 -2.15 -13.87
N TYR A 115 10.95 -2.06 -13.25
CA TYR A 115 11.32 -2.98 -12.17
C TYR A 115 10.40 -2.84 -10.96
N LEU A 116 10.20 -1.61 -10.45
CA LEU A 116 9.29 -1.35 -9.32
C LEU A 116 7.87 -1.86 -9.61
N GLY A 117 7.36 -1.57 -10.82
CA GLY A 117 6.05 -2.01 -11.25
C GLY A 117 5.95 -3.54 -11.37
N GLU A 118 6.99 -4.25 -11.82
CA GLU A 118 6.97 -5.72 -11.78
C GLU A 118 6.97 -6.26 -10.35
N VAL A 119 7.76 -5.69 -9.43
CA VAL A 119 7.72 -6.08 -8.01
C VAL A 119 6.28 -5.94 -7.46
N MET A 120 5.64 -4.79 -7.70
CA MET A 120 4.26 -4.55 -7.30
C MET A 120 3.27 -5.50 -7.99
N ARG A 121 3.47 -5.80 -9.28
CA ARG A 121 2.61 -6.70 -10.04
C ARG A 121 2.67 -8.11 -9.49
N GLN A 122 3.86 -8.61 -9.19
CA GLN A 122 4.07 -9.95 -8.62
C GLN A 122 3.49 -10.03 -7.20
N GLU A 123 3.64 -8.99 -6.40
CA GLU A 123 3.15 -8.97 -5.01
C GLU A 123 1.62 -8.88 -4.93
N PHE A 124 1.01 -7.95 -5.66
CA PHE A 124 -0.40 -7.58 -5.45
C PHE A 124 -1.36 -8.15 -6.50
N GLY A 125 -0.81 -8.67 -7.61
CA GLY A 125 -1.55 -9.05 -8.80
C GLY A 125 -1.88 -7.83 -9.67
N GLY A 126 -1.61 -7.95 -10.96
CA GLY A 126 -1.90 -6.89 -11.91
C GLY A 126 -1.53 -7.22 -13.34
N GLU A 127 -1.90 -6.31 -14.24
CA GLU A 127 -1.63 -6.36 -15.67
C GLU A 127 -1.01 -5.04 -16.14
N TRP A 128 0.00 -5.15 -17.01
CA TRP A 128 0.60 -3.97 -17.64
C TRP A 128 -0.16 -3.58 -18.89
N PHE A 129 -0.54 -2.31 -18.97
CA PHE A 129 -0.79 -1.64 -20.22
C PHE A 129 0.49 -0.92 -20.66
N ALA A 130 1.16 -1.46 -21.68
CA ALA A 130 2.47 -1.01 -22.15
C ALA A 130 2.45 -0.73 -23.66
N GLU A 131 1.50 0.10 -24.10
CA GLU A 131 1.35 0.51 -25.50
C GLU A 131 1.64 2.00 -25.66
N GLY A 132 2.29 2.37 -26.77
CA GLY A 132 2.62 3.77 -27.06
C GLY A 132 3.87 4.26 -26.33
N SER A 133 3.81 5.49 -25.82
CA SER A 133 4.89 6.15 -25.10
C SER A 133 4.81 5.89 -23.59
N TYR A 134 5.94 6.03 -22.88
CA TYR A 134 6.05 5.62 -21.48
C TYR A 134 5.10 6.36 -20.53
N GLU A 135 4.74 7.60 -20.82
CA GLU A 135 3.75 8.37 -20.05
C GLU A 135 2.34 7.78 -20.12
N SER A 136 2.06 6.97 -21.15
CA SER A 136 0.78 6.26 -21.33
C SER A 136 0.74 4.90 -20.64
N TYR A 137 1.89 4.38 -20.19
CA TYR A 137 1.95 3.06 -19.58
C TYR A 137 1.24 3.05 -18.22
N ARG A 138 0.57 1.94 -17.90
CA ARG A 138 -0.11 1.75 -16.61
C ARG A 138 0.12 0.35 -16.06
N LEU A 139 0.14 0.25 -14.75
CA LEU A 139 -0.07 -0.99 -14.03
C LEU A 139 -1.51 -0.97 -13.50
N TYR A 140 -2.32 -1.91 -13.96
CA TYR A 140 -3.71 -2.12 -13.54
C TYR A 140 -3.76 -3.26 -12.54
N PHE A 141 -4.32 -3.02 -11.35
CA PHE A 141 -4.46 -4.06 -10.35
C PHE A 141 -5.72 -4.87 -10.66
N THR A 142 -5.62 -6.19 -10.52
CA THR A 142 -6.75 -7.10 -10.85
C THR A 142 -7.62 -7.38 -9.64
N ASN A 143 -7.11 -7.22 -8.43
CA ASN A 143 -7.80 -7.61 -7.19
C ASN A 143 -8.46 -6.42 -6.47
N VAL A 144 -8.12 -5.20 -6.88
CA VAL A 144 -8.67 -3.93 -6.39
C VAL A 144 -8.64 -2.93 -7.54
N TYR A 145 -9.55 -1.96 -7.56
CA TYR A 145 -9.50 -0.88 -8.54
C TYR A 145 -8.39 0.11 -8.16
N LEU A 146 -7.22 -0.08 -8.75
CA LEU A 146 -6.03 0.73 -8.54
C LEU A 146 -5.19 0.75 -9.80
N ALA A 147 -4.86 1.95 -10.27
CA ALA A 147 -3.95 2.13 -11.39
C ALA A 147 -3.01 3.32 -11.18
N PHE A 148 -1.80 3.20 -11.72
CA PHE A 148 -0.82 4.29 -11.77
C PHE A 148 0.26 3.93 -12.80
N ASN A 149 1.18 4.86 -13.05
CA ASN A 149 2.36 4.63 -13.89
C ASN A 149 3.64 4.52 -13.02
N PRO A 150 4.18 3.31 -12.83
CA PRO A 150 5.44 3.12 -12.10
C PRO A 150 6.64 3.83 -12.73
N ILE A 151 6.64 4.06 -14.05
CA ILE A 151 7.68 4.86 -14.73
C ILE A 151 7.56 6.33 -14.32
N GLY A 152 6.34 6.86 -14.19
CA GLY A 152 6.09 8.18 -13.62
C GLY A 152 6.68 8.31 -12.22
N MET A 153 6.40 7.35 -11.32
CA MET A 153 6.96 7.36 -9.96
C MET A 153 8.50 7.38 -9.95
N ALA A 154 9.13 6.60 -10.84
CA ALA A 154 10.59 6.58 -10.97
C ALA A 154 11.15 7.91 -11.49
N ARG A 155 10.43 8.61 -12.38
CA ARG A 155 10.84 9.95 -12.82
C ARG A 155 10.79 10.94 -11.67
N GLU A 156 9.69 10.97 -10.92
CA GLU A 156 9.54 11.84 -9.75
C GLU A 156 10.65 11.57 -8.72
N ALA A 157 11.04 10.31 -8.53
CA ALA A 157 12.13 9.95 -7.63
C ALA A 157 13.51 10.45 -8.08
N LEU A 158 13.72 10.54 -9.39
CA LEU A 158 14.95 11.07 -9.99
C LEU A 158 14.94 12.59 -10.10
N SER A 159 13.78 13.23 -10.26
CA SER A 159 13.65 14.69 -10.40
C SER A 159 13.32 15.41 -9.10
N MET A 160 12.87 14.69 -8.06
CA MET A 160 12.39 15.21 -6.77
C MET A 160 11.25 16.21 -6.92
N GLN A 161 10.39 16.01 -7.91
CA GLN A 161 9.24 16.84 -8.21
C GLN A 161 8.15 15.99 -8.84
N GLU A 162 6.91 16.48 -8.78
CA GLU A 162 5.81 15.88 -9.54
C GLU A 162 6.05 16.02 -11.05
N GLU A 163 5.76 14.96 -11.80
CA GLU A 163 5.93 14.93 -13.25
C GLU A 163 4.54 14.88 -13.91
N GLU A 164 3.96 16.06 -14.15
CA GLU A 164 2.62 16.20 -14.74
C GLU A 164 2.50 15.43 -16.07
N GLY A 165 1.38 14.74 -16.25
CA GLY A 165 1.11 13.95 -17.46
C GLY A 165 1.73 12.54 -17.43
N TRP A 166 2.57 12.21 -16.45
CA TRP A 166 3.12 10.85 -16.31
C TRP A 166 2.20 9.90 -15.55
N ASN A 167 1.21 10.42 -14.84
CA ASN A 167 0.22 9.63 -14.10
C ASN A 167 0.85 8.73 -13.03
N ALA A 168 1.86 9.25 -12.32
CA ALA A 168 2.51 8.56 -11.21
C ALA A 168 1.57 8.38 -9.99
N HIS A 169 0.55 9.21 -9.87
CA HIS A 169 -0.37 9.23 -8.73
C HIS A 169 -1.50 8.19 -8.89
N LEU A 170 -2.12 7.83 -7.77
CA LEU A 170 -3.11 6.76 -7.70
C LEU A 170 -4.41 7.14 -8.41
N THR A 171 -4.85 6.26 -9.29
CA THR A 171 -6.20 6.24 -9.84
C THR A 171 -7.04 5.27 -9.03
N LEU A 172 -8.03 5.80 -8.33
CA LEU A 172 -8.93 5.09 -7.43
C LEU A 172 -10.39 5.32 -7.83
N GLU A 173 -11.26 4.38 -7.46
CA GLU A 173 -12.71 4.60 -7.49
C GLU A 173 -13.09 5.82 -6.65
N PRO A 174 -14.07 6.64 -7.08
CA PRO A 174 -14.47 7.84 -6.34
C PRO A 174 -14.82 7.57 -4.87
N GLY A 175 -15.48 6.45 -4.58
CA GLY A 175 -15.90 6.09 -3.22
C GLY A 175 -14.76 5.72 -2.27
N ALA A 176 -13.59 5.34 -2.80
CA ALA A 176 -12.45 4.94 -1.97
C ALA A 176 -11.50 6.11 -1.66
N ARG A 177 -11.56 7.22 -2.42
CA ARG A 177 -10.56 8.30 -2.34
C ARG A 177 -10.48 8.96 -0.96
N GLU A 178 -11.63 9.27 -0.37
CA GLU A 178 -11.67 9.96 0.93
C GLU A 178 -11.08 9.09 2.04
N LEU A 179 -11.44 7.80 2.06
CA LEU A 179 -10.93 6.86 3.05
C LEU A 179 -9.43 6.55 2.86
N ILE A 180 -8.97 6.43 1.61
CA ILE A 180 -7.54 6.28 1.34
C ILE A 180 -6.78 7.54 1.77
N ALA A 181 -7.31 8.74 1.51
CA ALA A 181 -6.70 9.98 1.97
C ALA A 181 -6.59 10.02 3.50
N GLU A 182 -7.67 9.70 4.23
CA GLU A 182 -7.65 9.61 5.70
C GLU A 182 -6.62 8.58 6.20
N ARG A 183 -6.52 7.43 5.53
CA ARG A 183 -5.55 6.39 5.89
C ARG A 183 -4.11 6.85 5.67
N LEU A 184 -3.84 7.54 4.56
CA LEU A 184 -2.52 8.08 4.24
C LEU A 184 -2.15 9.23 5.19
N GLU A 185 -3.09 10.08 5.58
CA GLU A 185 -2.89 11.14 6.59
C GLU A 185 -2.54 10.58 7.98
N ALA A 186 -2.97 9.35 8.29
CA ALA A 186 -2.63 8.66 9.53
C ALA A 186 -1.26 7.97 9.51
N MET A 187 -0.59 7.90 8.35
CA MET A 187 0.76 7.34 8.26
C MET A 187 1.79 8.31 8.86
N PRO A 188 2.90 7.81 9.42
CA PRO A 188 3.97 8.67 9.90
C PRO A 188 4.47 9.60 8.79
N GLU A 189 4.79 10.85 9.15
CA GLU A 189 5.49 11.75 8.24
C GLU A 189 6.86 11.16 7.90
N VAL A 190 7.17 11.13 6.61
CA VAL A 190 8.50 10.80 6.08
C VAL A 190 9.13 12.07 5.53
N ASP A 191 10.46 12.10 5.46
CA ASP A 191 11.11 13.23 4.80
C ASP A 191 10.84 13.25 3.28
N GLU A 192 11.05 14.40 2.66
CA GLU A 192 10.74 14.62 1.25
C GLU A 192 11.51 13.67 0.33
N GLU A 193 12.73 13.26 0.69
CA GLU A 193 13.49 12.31 -0.11
C GLU A 193 12.90 10.91 0.02
N GLU A 194 12.62 10.47 1.24
CA GLU A 194 12.05 9.17 1.53
C GLU A 194 10.69 8.99 0.86
N TYR A 195 9.87 10.04 0.76
CA TYR A 195 8.57 10.03 0.07
C TYR A 195 8.65 9.46 -1.36
N TYR A 196 9.73 9.76 -2.09
CA TYR A 196 9.86 9.34 -3.49
C TYR A 196 10.53 7.98 -3.67
N LEU A 197 11.10 7.37 -2.63
CA LEU A 197 11.88 6.16 -2.80
C LEU A 197 11.01 4.95 -3.19
N PRO A 198 11.51 4.06 -4.06
CA PRO A 198 10.83 2.82 -4.43
C PRO A 198 10.28 2.01 -3.25
N THR A 199 11.04 1.84 -2.17
CA THR A 199 10.56 1.11 -0.97
C THR A 199 9.37 1.82 -0.32
N THR A 200 9.46 3.13 -0.09
CA THR A 200 8.36 3.91 0.49
C THR A 200 7.12 3.91 -0.39
N ARG A 201 7.30 4.05 -1.71
CA ARG A 201 6.20 3.94 -2.68
C ARG A 201 5.55 2.55 -2.60
N PHE A 202 6.34 1.49 -2.48
CA PHE A 202 5.83 0.13 -2.30
C PHE A 202 5.03 0.00 -0.99
N ASP A 203 5.52 0.51 0.13
CA ASP A 203 4.82 0.47 1.42
C ASP A 203 3.48 1.23 1.39
N VAL A 204 3.45 2.40 0.75
CA VAL A 204 2.22 3.16 0.52
C VAL A 204 1.22 2.33 -0.29
N ILE A 205 1.67 1.69 -1.38
CA ILE A 205 0.81 0.82 -2.19
C ILE A 205 0.30 -0.38 -1.38
N THR A 206 1.14 -1.00 -0.55
CA THR A 206 0.73 -2.07 0.37
C THR A 206 -0.43 -1.61 1.25
N GLY A 207 -0.29 -0.46 1.91
CA GLY A 207 -1.35 0.09 2.76
C GLY A 207 -2.65 0.40 2.01
N VAL A 208 -2.53 0.94 0.79
CA VAL A 208 -3.68 1.23 -0.08
C VAL A 208 -4.38 -0.06 -0.50
N VAL A 209 -3.64 -1.06 -0.99
CA VAL A 209 -4.20 -2.35 -1.45
C VAL A 209 -4.90 -3.06 -0.29
N LEU A 210 -4.30 -3.10 0.90
CA LEU A 210 -4.92 -3.70 2.08
C LEU A 210 -6.24 -3.00 2.45
N THR A 211 -6.26 -1.66 2.39
CA THR A 211 -7.47 -0.88 2.68
C THR A 211 -8.56 -1.14 1.64
N LEU A 212 -8.22 -1.17 0.35
CA LEU A 212 -9.15 -1.44 -0.74
C LEU A 212 -9.72 -2.86 -0.67
N ARG A 213 -8.90 -3.87 -0.32
CA ARG A 213 -9.36 -5.25 -0.14
C ARG A 213 -10.34 -5.36 1.03
N ALA A 214 -10.02 -4.77 2.18
CA ALA A 214 -10.92 -4.75 3.32
C ALA A 214 -12.28 -4.10 2.98
N LEU A 215 -12.28 -3.03 2.18
CA LEU A 215 -13.52 -2.41 1.69
C LEU A 215 -14.30 -3.31 0.76
N ALA A 216 -13.62 -3.97 -0.19
CA ALA A 216 -14.25 -4.90 -1.11
C ALA A 216 -14.89 -6.09 -0.36
N GLU A 217 -14.22 -6.63 0.65
CA GLU A 217 -14.73 -7.69 1.51
C GLU A 217 -15.97 -7.24 2.30
N GLN A 218 -15.91 -6.08 2.94
CA GLN A 218 -17.06 -5.50 3.67
C GLN A 218 -18.26 -5.22 2.75
N GLY A 219 -17.98 -4.85 1.49
CA GLY A 219 -18.98 -4.63 0.46
C GLY A 219 -19.52 -5.90 -0.19
N GLY A 220 -18.98 -7.08 0.14
CA GLY A 220 -19.36 -8.36 -0.49
C GLY A 220 -18.89 -8.51 -1.93
N VAL A 221 -17.85 -7.78 -2.33
CA VAL A 221 -17.27 -7.73 -3.68
C VAL A 221 -15.78 -8.11 -3.72
N GLY A 222 -15.24 -8.74 -2.67
CA GLY A 222 -13.83 -9.14 -2.58
C GLY A 222 -13.36 -10.13 -3.67
N ASP A 223 -14.29 -10.89 -4.25
CA ASP A 223 -14.00 -11.83 -5.34
C ASP A 223 -14.04 -11.18 -6.73
N ILE A 224 -14.40 -9.90 -6.84
CA ILE A 224 -14.37 -9.19 -8.12
C ILE A 224 -12.93 -9.12 -8.64
N ARG A 225 -12.80 -9.30 -9.95
CA ARG A 225 -11.55 -9.13 -10.68
C ARG A 225 -11.72 -8.05 -11.73
N PHE A 226 -10.78 -7.10 -11.72
CA PHE A 226 -10.70 -6.03 -12.69
C PHE A 226 -9.82 -6.45 -13.86
N THR A 227 -10.24 -6.04 -15.05
CA THR A 227 -9.61 -6.26 -16.34
C THR A 227 -9.22 -4.93 -16.94
N LYS A 228 -8.45 -4.93 -18.02
CA LYS A 228 -8.10 -3.71 -18.76
C LYS A 228 -9.35 -2.90 -19.14
N GLU A 229 -10.43 -3.57 -19.56
CA GLU A 229 -11.67 -2.91 -19.96
C GLU A 229 -12.35 -2.12 -18.83
N ASP A 230 -12.07 -2.41 -17.56
CA ASP A 230 -12.64 -1.68 -16.43
C ASP A 230 -11.96 -0.31 -16.21
N TYR A 231 -10.78 -0.09 -16.80
CA TYR A 231 -9.99 1.14 -16.67
C TYR A 231 -10.12 2.09 -17.88
N ASP A 232 -10.73 1.64 -18.98
CA ASP A 232 -10.91 2.37 -20.26
C ASP A 232 -12.31 3.03 -20.36
#